data_AF-A0A934C4G8-F1
#
_entry.id   AF-A0A934C4G8-F1
#
_cell.length_a   1.000
_cell.length_b   1.000
_cell.length_c   1.000
_cell.angle_alpha   90.00
_cell.angle_beta   90.00
_cell.angle_gamma   90.00
#
_symmetry.space_group_name_H-M   'P 1'
#
loop_
_entity.id
_entity.type
_entity.pdbx_description
1 polymer ?
#
loop_
_entity_poly.entity_id
_entity_poly.type
_entity_poly.pdbx_seq_one_letter_code
_entity_poly.pdbx_strand_id
1 'polypeptide(L)'
;MGTNMNFRKMLPILLLIVFVLVYGLVAWAPNSPLVQDYLLIHCCRTASDLAIAFAVSLRNNDPAAYEMIDPSLEPRLDDWMNVHRGKRCTNLADTVLGGKGTKEGYRVVLDCFGENRWLTFKIDNIVINDMKVIDWGDVREE
;
A
#
# COMPACT_ATOMS: atom_id res chain seq x y z
N MET A 1 -38.30 -14.07 -35.84
CA MET A 1 -37.65 -13.30 -36.93
C MET A 1 -36.38 -12.71 -36.34
N GLY A 2 -35.22 -13.25 -36.72
CA GLY A 2 -33.98 -13.18 -35.95
C GLY A 2 -33.33 -11.80 -35.96
N THR A 3 -32.96 -11.32 -34.77
CA THR A 3 -32.13 -10.15 -34.54
C THR A 3 -30.67 -10.47 -34.86
N ASN A 4 -30.35 -10.64 -36.14
CA ASN A 4 -28.97 -10.62 -36.62
C ASN A 4 -28.53 -9.15 -36.75
N MET A 5 -28.38 -8.49 -35.60
CA MET A 5 -27.63 -7.24 -35.54
C MET A 5 -26.19 -7.61 -35.93
N ASN A 6 -25.86 -7.36 -37.21
CA ASN A 6 -24.62 -7.79 -37.85
C ASN A 6 -23.42 -7.60 -36.92
N PHE A 7 -22.83 -8.70 -36.46
CA PHE A 7 -21.65 -8.75 -35.58
C PHE A 7 -20.53 -7.77 -36.01
N ARG A 8 -20.39 -7.55 -37.33
CA ARG A 8 -19.50 -6.56 -37.95
C ARG A 8 -19.75 -5.09 -37.55
N LYS A 9 -20.98 -4.69 -37.26
CA LYS A 9 -21.33 -3.32 -36.83
C LYS A 9 -21.14 -3.11 -35.32
N MET A 10 -21.21 -4.18 -34.53
CA MET A 10 -20.96 -4.14 -33.09
C MET A 10 -19.46 -4.15 -32.76
N LEU A 11 -18.66 -4.83 -33.58
CA LEU A 11 -17.21 -4.93 -33.40
C LEU A 11 -16.50 -3.57 -33.21
N PRO A 12 -16.71 -2.53 -34.03
CA PRO A 12 -16.03 -1.24 -33.83
C PRO A 12 -16.49 -0.52 -32.55
N ILE A 13 -17.76 -0.68 -32.15
CA ILE A 13 -18.29 -0.11 -30.90
C ILE A 13 -17.66 -0.82 -29.70
N LEU A 14 -17.58 -2.15 -29.75
CA LEU A 14 -16.92 -2.94 -28.71
C LEU A 14 -15.44 -2.55 -28.58
N LEU A 15 -14.72 -2.42 -29.70
CA LEU A 15 -13.32 -2.00 -29.70
C LEU A 15 -13.16 -0.58 -29.14
N LEU A 16 -14.07 0.35 -29.46
CA LEU A 16 -14.07 1.69 -28.88
C LEU A 16 -14.29 1.65 -27.36
N ILE A 17 -15.26 0.85 -26.88
CA ILE A 17 -15.52 0.69 -25.44
C ILE A 17 -14.29 0.11 -24.75
N VAL A 18 -13.71 -0.96 -25.29
CA VAL A 18 -12.49 -1.56 -24.74
C VAL A 18 -11.35 -0.55 -24.73
N PHE A 19 -11.18 0.21 -25.80
CA PHE A 19 -10.15 1.25 -25.88
C PHE A 19 -10.33 2.33 -24.82
N VAL A 20 -11.56 2.84 -24.65
CA VAL A 20 -11.89 3.86 -23.63
C VAL A 20 -11.69 3.31 -22.22
N LEU A 21 -12.10 2.06 -21.96
CA LEU A 21 -11.90 1.41 -20.67
C LEU A 21 -10.41 1.22 -20.37
N VAL A 22 -9.63 0.73 -21.33
CA VAL A 22 -8.18 0.53 -21.17
C VAL A 22 -7.48 1.87 -20.94
N TYR A 23 -7.75 2.89 -21.76
CA TYR A 23 -7.15 4.21 -21.56
C TYR A 23 -7.58 4.87 -20.24
N GLY A 24 -8.86 4.74 -19.88
CA GLY A 24 -9.38 5.22 -18.60
C GLY A 24 -8.66 4.56 -17.42
N LEU A 25 -8.48 3.23 -17.48
CA LEU A 25 -7.73 2.49 -16.46
C LEU A 25 -6.26 2.91 -16.39
N VAL A 26 -5.58 3.05 -17.54
CA VAL A 26 -4.17 3.48 -17.60
C VAL A 26 -3.99 4.90 -17.06
N ALA A 27 -4.95 5.78 -17.29
CA ALA A 27 -4.90 7.15 -16.76
C ALA A 27 -5.24 7.22 -15.27
N TRP A 28 -6.16 6.38 -14.79
CA TRP A 28 -6.61 6.38 -13.40
C TRP A 28 -5.68 5.63 -12.45
N ALA A 29 -5.14 4.48 -12.86
CA ALA A 29 -4.38 3.59 -11.99
C ALA A 29 -3.18 4.27 -11.30
N PRO A 30 -2.35 5.10 -11.97
CA PRO A 30 -1.23 5.79 -11.31
C PRO A 30 -1.66 6.81 -10.25
N ASN A 31 -2.91 7.31 -10.33
CA ASN A 31 -3.47 8.31 -9.44
C ASN A 31 -4.37 7.69 -8.35
N SER A 32 -4.43 6.36 -8.29
CA SER A 32 -5.25 5.64 -7.33
C SER A 32 -4.43 5.29 -6.08
N PRO A 33 -4.83 5.73 -4.87
CA PRO A 33 -4.14 5.37 -3.63
C PRO A 33 -4.05 3.85 -3.43
N LEU A 34 -5.08 3.10 -3.86
CA LEU A 34 -5.10 1.64 -3.76
C LEU A 34 -4.02 0.98 -4.63
N VAL A 35 -3.83 1.48 -5.84
CA VAL A 35 -2.81 0.95 -6.75
C VAL A 35 -1.42 1.32 -6.25
N GLN A 36 -1.24 2.54 -5.74
CA GLN A 36 0.03 2.97 -5.17
C GLN A 36 0.40 2.13 -3.94
N ASP A 37 -0.52 1.94 -2.98
CA ASP A 37 -0.30 1.08 -1.81
C ASP A 37 0.05 -0.34 -2.24
N TYR A 38 -0.67 -0.91 -3.22
CA TYR A 38 -0.37 -2.24 -3.76
C TYR A 38 1.05 -2.33 -4.31
N LEU A 39 1.46 -1.35 -5.12
CA LEU A 39 2.81 -1.30 -5.69
C LEU A 39 3.87 -1.13 -4.61
N LEU A 40 3.64 -0.29 -3.60
CA LEU A 40 4.57 -0.12 -2.48
C LEU A 40 4.74 -1.42 -1.68
N ILE A 41 3.65 -2.12 -1.39
CA ILE A 41 3.66 -3.38 -0.62
C ILE A 41 4.39 -4.48 -1.39
N HIS A 42 4.14 -4.63 -2.69
CA HIS A 42 4.59 -5.81 -3.45
C HIS A 42 5.88 -5.59 -4.26
N CYS A 43 6.32 -4.35 -4.49
CA CYS A 43 7.52 -4.06 -5.27
C CYS A 43 8.74 -3.68 -4.40
N CYS A 44 9.04 -4.47 -3.38
CA CYS A 44 10.20 -4.26 -2.50
C CYS A 44 11.50 -4.75 -3.15
N ARG A 45 12.46 -3.84 -3.42
CA ARG A 45 13.79 -4.21 -3.97
C ARG A 45 14.94 -3.89 -3.03
N THR A 46 14.73 -2.96 -2.11
CA THR A 46 15.73 -2.48 -1.15
C THR A 46 15.18 -2.55 0.28
N ALA A 47 16.07 -2.47 1.27
CA ALA A 47 15.66 -2.40 2.67
C ALA A 47 14.79 -1.16 2.95
N SER A 48 15.06 -0.02 2.32
CA SER A 48 14.19 1.16 2.41
C SER A 48 12.80 0.92 1.83
N ASP A 49 12.69 0.21 0.70
CA ASP A 49 11.39 -0.14 0.13
C ASP A 49 10.63 -1.06 1.06
N LEU A 50 11.29 -2.06 1.64
CA LEU A 50 10.70 -2.98 2.61
C LEU A 50 10.22 -2.23 3.87
N ALA A 51 10.97 -1.25 4.36
CA ALA A 51 10.55 -0.44 5.51
C ALA A 51 9.26 0.35 5.19
N ILE A 52 9.19 0.96 4.00
CA ILE A 52 7.99 1.67 3.55
C ILE A 52 6.83 0.70 3.38
N ALA A 53 7.04 -0.43 2.71
CA ALA A 53 6.04 -1.45 2.48
C ALA A 53 5.46 -1.98 3.79
N PHE A 54 6.32 -2.29 4.75
CA PHE A 54 5.92 -2.74 6.08
C PHE A 54 5.08 -1.68 6.80
N ALA A 55 5.49 -0.40 6.76
CA ALA A 55 4.72 0.70 7.35
C ALA A 55 3.34 0.86 6.70
N VAL A 56 3.26 0.76 5.37
CA VAL A 56 2.00 0.84 4.61
C VAL A 56 1.10 -0.35 4.95
N SER A 57 1.64 -1.57 5.01
CA SER A 57 0.89 -2.77 5.41
C SER A 57 0.35 -2.67 6.84
N LEU A 58 1.15 -2.17 7.80
CA LEU A 58 0.68 -1.95 9.17
C LEU A 58 -0.45 -0.92 9.25
N ARG A 59 -0.30 0.24 8.58
CA ARG A 59 -1.33 1.29 8.52
C ARG A 59 -2.64 0.75 7.94
N ASN A 60 -2.54 -0.07 6.91
CA ASN A 60 -3.69 -0.62 6.21
C ASN A 60 -4.29 -1.85 6.89
N ASN A 61 -3.66 -2.39 7.94
CA ASN A 61 -3.98 -3.70 8.50
C ASN A 61 -4.03 -4.76 7.37
N ASP A 62 -2.96 -4.80 6.57
CA ASP A 62 -2.82 -5.68 5.40
C ASP A 62 -2.03 -6.95 5.76
N PRO A 63 -2.53 -8.16 5.42
CA PRO A 63 -1.86 -9.42 5.74
C PRO A 63 -0.48 -9.59 5.08
N ALA A 64 -0.14 -8.80 4.07
CA ALA A 64 1.21 -8.82 3.49
C ALA A 64 2.32 -8.49 4.53
N ALA A 65 1.98 -7.84 5.65
CA ALA A 65 2.93 -7.60 6.73
C ALA A 65 3.57 -8.89 7.28
N TYR A 66 2.84 -10.00 7.32
CA TYR A 66 3.36 -11.30 7.77
C TYR A 66 4.47 -11.83 6.85
N GLU A 67 4.41 -11.51 5.57
CA GLU A 67 5.43 -11.90 4.59
C GLU A 67 6.72 -11.06 4.74
N MET A 68 6.67 -9.94 5.44
CA MET A 68 7.78 -8.98 5.57
C MET A 68 8.57 -9.14 6.87
N ILE A 69 7.99 -9.75 7.91
CA ILE A 69 8.61 -9.88 9.23
C ILE A 69 9.39 -11.19 9.39
N ASP A 70 10.28 -11.19 10.38
CA ASP A 70 10.79 -12.41 10.99
C ASP A 70 9.68 -13.11 11.80
N PRO A 71 9.55 -14.45 11.73
CA PRO A 71 8.49 -15.19 12.44
C PRO A 71 8.43 -14.94 13.95
N SER A 72 9.56 -14.59 14.58
CA SER A 72 9.59 -14.25 16.01
C SER A 72 8.76 -13.03 16.38
N LEU A 73 8.41 -12.18 15.40
CA LEU A 73 7.58 -10.99 15.60
C LEU A 73 6.09 -11.23 15.34
N GLU A 74 5.69 -12.43 14.87
CA GLU A 74 4.29 -12.75 14.58
C GLU A 74 3.34 -12.42 15.76
N PRO A 75 3.64 -12.79 17.02
CA PRO A 75 2.73 -12.47 18.13
C PRO A 75 2.51 -10.97 18.32
N ARG A 76 3.57 -10.17 18.10
CA ARG A 76 3.51 -8.72 18.21
C ARG A 76 2.72 -8.12 17.04
N LEU A 77 2.86 -8.69 15.84
CA LEU A 77 2.07 -8.30 14.69
C LEU A 77 0.60 -8.67 14.90
N ASP A 78 0.29 -9.85 15.43
CA ASP A 78 -1.07 -10.28 15.75
C ASP A 78 -1.75 -9.29 16.71
N ASP A 79 -1.06 -8.91 17.79
CA ASP A 79 -1.57 -7.92 18.75
C ASP A 79 -1.89 -6.59 18.06
N TRP A 80 -1.04 -6.14 17.14
CA TRP A 80 -1.29 -4.94 16.35
C TRP A 80 -2.53 -5.08 15.46
N MET A 81 -2.58 -6.14 14.65
CA MET A 81 -3.61 -6.37 13.62
C MET A 81 -5.00 -6.62 14.24
N ASN A 82 -5.05 -7.18 15.46
CA ASN A 82 -6.30 -7.39 16.21
C ASN A 82 -6.87 -6.09 16.80
N VAL A 83 -6.03 -5.13 17.16
CA VAL A 83 -6.45 -3.88 17.84
C VAL A 83 -6.69 -2.75 16.84
N HIS A 84 -5.87 -2.66 15.78
CA HIS A 84 -5.86 -1.51 14.90
C HIS A 84 -6.73 -1.76 13.67
N ARG A 85 -7.68 -0.84 13.42
CA ARG A 85 -8.45 -0.85 12.18
C ARG A 85 -7.66 -0.11 11.11
N GLY A 86 -7.42 -0.76 9.98
CA GLY A 86 -6.71 -0.17 8.86
C GLY A 86 -7.31 1.18 8.44
N LYS A 87 -6.47 2.20 8.30
CA LYS A 87 -6.88 3.55 7.88
C LYS A 87 -6.37 3.82 6.48
N ARG A 88 -7.30 3.89 5.52
CA ARG A 88 -6.97 4.15 4.11
C ARG A 88 -6.95 5.64 3.81
N CYS A 89 -6.03 6.03 2.94
CA CYS A 89 -5.96 7.37 2.38
C CYS A 89 -6.96 7.51 1.24
N THR A 90 -7.62 8.68 1.16
CA THR A 90 -8.47 9.06 0.03
C THR A 90 -7.66 9.67 -1.12
N ASN A 91 -6.46 10.18 -0.81
CA ASN A 91 -5.47 10.68 -1.74
C ASN A 91 -4.16 9.86 -1.63
N LEU A 92 -3.20 10.18 -2.51
CA LEU A 92 -1.86 9.60 -2.42
C LEU A 92 -1.23 10.01 -1.09
N ALA A 93 -0.58 9.06 -0.41
CA ALA A 93 0.13 9.35 0.81
C ALA A 93 1.50 9.98 0.50
N ASP A 94 1.81 11.06 1.22
CA ASP A 94 3.15 11.59 1.29
C ASP A 94 3.97 10.66 2.20
N THR A 95 4.95 9.98 1.59
CA THR A 95 5.83 9.05 2.30
C THR A 95 7.18 9.71 2.55
N VAL A 96 7.51 9.93 3.81
CA VAL A 96 8.81 10.42 4.23
C VAL A 96 9.58 9.30 4.93
N LEU A 97 10.67 8.88 4.30
CA LEU A 97 11.65 8.00 4.93
C LEU A 97 12.68 8.86 5.66
N GLY A 98 12.58 8.92 6.99
CA GLY A 98 13.62 9.49 7.83
C GLY A 98 14.80 8.52 7.94
N GLY A 99 16.02 9.03 7.79
CA GLY A 99 17.25 8.25 8.05
C GLY A 99 17.29 7.67 9.47
N LYS A 100 18.33 6.85 9.76
CA LYS A 100 18.52 6.07 11.00
C LYS A 100 17.77 6.68 12.19
N GLY A 101 16.69 6.02 12.61
CA GLY A 101 15.92 6.32 13.80
C GLY A 101 16.78 6.23 15.07
N THR A 102 16.16 6.30 16.24
CA THR A 102 16.88 6.37 17.52
C THR A 102 17.77 5.17 17.83
N LYS A 103 17.58 4.03 17.13
CA LYS A 103 18.35 2.78 17.30
C LYS A 103 18.89 2.18 15.97
N GLU A 104 19.29 3.01 15.01
CA GLU A 104 19.82 2.59 13.69
C GLU A 104 18.82 1.97 12.68
N GLY A 105 17.55 1.77 13.03
CA GLY A 105 16.51 1.32 12.10
C GLY A 105 15.94 2.45 11.22
N TYR A 106 15.07 2.15 10.26
CA TYR A 106 14.38 3.16 9.45
C TYR A 106 13.26 3.84 10.24
N ARG A 107 13.02 5.13 9.96
CA ARG A 107 11.81 5.84 10.38
C ARG A 107 10.94 6.07 9.15
N VAL A 108 9.67 5.67 9.21
CA VAL A 108 8.71 5.94 8.13
C VAL A 108 7.57 6.79 8.69
N VAL A 109 7.29 7.89 7.99
CA VAL A 109 6.14 8.76 8.21
C VAL A 109 5.28 8.73 6.96
N LEU A 110 4.00 8.43 7.13
CA LEU A 110 2.99 8.43 6.08
C LEU A 110 1.94 9.48 6.45
N ASP A 111 1.88 10.55 5.67
CA ASP A 111 0.92 11.63 5.84
C ASP A 111 -0.08 11.62 4.68
N CYS A 112 -1.37 11.63 4.97
CA CYS A 112 -2.40 11.66 3.94
C CYS A 112 -3.74 12.21 4.44
N PHE A 113 -4.69 12.38 3.54
CA PHE A 113 -6.06 12.75 3.88
C PHE A 113 -6.95 11.50 3.92
N GLY A 114 -7.49 11.18 5.09
CA GLY A 114 -8.54 10.17 5.25
C GLY A 114 -9.92 10.71 4.89
N GLU A 115 -10.99 10.00 5.26
CA GLU A 115 -12.36 10.39 4.89
C GLU A 115 -12.75 11.80 5.36
N ASN A 116 -12.32 12.22 6.55
CA ASN A 116 -12.74 13.49 7.16
C ASN A 116 -11.61 14.27 7.86
N ARG A 117 -10.37 13.77 7.81
CA ARG A 117 -9.25 14.38 8.53
C ARG A 117 -7.91 13.99 7.91
N TRP A 118 -6.89 14.79 8.21
CA TRP A 118 -5.50 14.38 8.05
C TRP A 118 -5.21 13.17 8.91
N LEU A 119 -4.49 12.22 8.34
CA LEU A 119 -3.99 11.01 8.97
C LEU A 119 -2.48 11.06 8.92
N THR A 120 -1.86 10.90 10.07
CA THR A 120 -0.42 10.75 10.18
C THR A 120 -0.12 9.41 10.83
N PHE A 121 0.60 8.56 10.11
CA PHE A 121 1.06 7.27 10.59
C PHE A 121 2.58 7.28 10.67
N LYS A 122 3.13 7.06 11.86
CA LYS A 122 4.57 7.10 12.11
C LYS A 122 5.01 5.79 12.73
N ILE A 123 6.07 5.22 12.18
CA ILE A 123 6.74 4.05 12.75
C ILE A 123 8.24 4.33 12.84
N ASP A 124 8.77 4.11 14.03
CA ASP A 124 10.19 4.32 14.32
C ASP A 124 10.95 3.00 14.35
N ASN A 125 12.26 3.06 14.14
CA ASN A 125 13.20 1.95 14.35
C ASN A 125 12.84 0.64 13.65
N ILE A 126 12.37 0.68 12.39
CA ILE A 126 12.22 -0.55 11.60
C ILE A 126 13.61 -1.10 11.29
N VAL A 127 13.98 -2.21 11.93
CA VAL A 127 15.27 -2.87 11.72
C VAL A 127 15.09 -3.99 10.72
N ILE A 128 15.90 -3.96 9.66
CA ILE A 128 15.84 -4.93 8.58
C ILE A 128 17.15 -5.71 8.51
N ASN A 129 17.04 -7.03 8.48
CA ASN A 129 18.13 -7.95 8.18
C ASN A 129 17.66 -8.98 7.16
N ASP A 130 18.50 -9.31 6.17
CA ASP A 130 18.20 -10.30 5.12
C ASP A 130 16.82 -10.11 4.45
N MET A 131 16.45 -8.86 4.16
CA MET A 131 15.14 -8.48 3.59
C MET A 131 13.94 -8.95 4.43
N LYS A 132 14.11 -8.98 5.75
CA LYS A 132 13.06 -9.19 6.75
C LYS A 132 13.13 -8.13 7.83
N VAL A 133 11.97 -7.68 8.29
CA VAL A 133 11.85 -6.84 9.48
C VAL A 133 12.09 -7.71 10.71
N ILE A 134 13.17 -7.44 11.44
CA ILE A 134 13.58 -8.20 12.63
C ILE A 134 13.27 -7.47 13.93
N ASP A 135 12.95 -6.18 13.87
CA ASP A 135 12.37 -5.41 14.96
C ASP A 135 11.69 -4.16 14.40
N TRP A 136 10.76 -3.58 15.16
CA TRP A 136 10.29 -2.22 14.94
C TRP A 136 10.06 -1.50 16.27
N GLY A 137 10.08 -0.18 16.26
CA GLY A 137 9.85 0.64 17.44
C GLY A 137 8.37 0.96 17.65
N ASP A 138 8.14 2.13 18.24
CA ASP A 138 6.80 2.63 18.49
C ASP A 138 6.09 2.96 17.18
N VAL A 139 4.78 2.71 17.18
CA VAL A 139 3.86 3.14 16.12
C VAL A 139 2.93 4.21 16.70
N ARG A 140 2.75 5.31 15.96
CA ARG A 140 1.88 6.42 16.35
C ARG A 140 0.90 6.73 15.22
N GLU A 141 -0.36 6.88 15.58
CA GLU A 141 -1.44 7.26 14.67
C GLU A 141 -2.13 8.53 15.19
N GLU A 142 -2.16 9.57 14.36
CA GLU A 142 -2.77 10.89 14.67
C GLU A 142 -3.95 11.15 13.71
#